data_AF-A0A067TI09-F1
#
_entry.id   AF-A0A067TI09-F1
#
_cell.length_a   1.000
_cell.length_b   1.000
_cell.length_c   1.000
_cell.angle_alpha   90.00
_cell.angle_beta   90.00
_cell.angle_gamma   90.00
#
_symmetry.space_group_name_H-M   'P 1'
#
loop_
_entity.id
_entity.type
_entity.pdbx_description
1 polymer ?
#
loop_
_entity_poly.entity_id
_entity_poly.type
_entity_poly.pdbx_seq_one_letter_code
_entity_poly.pdbx_strand_id
1 'polypeptide(L)'
;MSDLPWHPKITPYRLTVLATTLCLGTAKAISTQRGSIFIPTTFEWLSGTVIFLMLFIISPYDSDEDAPRYLSWLFEPDCMDAIWHLLGICLSIPRPRYLSRERAQIIPPDDSHPPFTTYRTLVSFSVLAFGLLKAALGYLGASTAATWIDWTLGVAATSIFYCLGLYERSSSNLWPSFFVDDQQQHLYSSGTAALYAAGIALSISWTLYWKDVLMLVWLASTNTFSTPNARHPILDRAFVIARKCFLLEGAIIMAALGVTCLFVVVGLAGIRFVSWAATIPVVRTRIFKKFFPSFLRDRQFFFPNVIPRRYITFSKSR
;
A
#
# COMPACT_ATOMS: atom_id res chain seq x y z
N MET A 1 30.20 8.80 -15.76
CA MET A 1 29.06 9.71 -15.51
C MET A 1 28.46 9.30 -14.17
N SER A 2 28.36 10.22 -13.22
CA SER A 2 27.61 9.98 -11.98
C SER A 2 26.13 9.95 -12.33
N ASP A 3 25.46 8.84 -12.03
CA ASP A 3 24.02 8.71 -12.26
C ASP A 3 23.29 9.72 -11.36
N LEU A 4 22.70 10.75 -11.97
CA LEU A 4 21.86 11.71 -11.26
C LEU A 4 20.64 10.96 -10.68
N PRO A 5 20.20 11.30 -9.46
CA PRO A 5 18.98 10.71 -8.91
C PRO A 5 17.80 11.04 -9.82
N TRP A 6 16.99 10.03 -10.10
CA TRP A 6 15.78 10.15 -10.91
C TRP A 6 14.58 10.36 -9.97
N HIS A 7 13.69 11.27 -10.34
CA HIS A 7 12.43 11.52 -9.64
C HIS A 7 11.28 11.63 -10.64
N PRO A 8 10.07 11.14 -10.30
CA PRO A 8 8.93 11.27 -11.18
C PRO A 8 8.57 12.74 -11.35
N LYS A 9 8.29 13.12 -12.60
CA LYS A 9 7.77 14.44 -12.94
C LYS A 9 6.38 14.61 -12.35
N ILE A 10 6.13 15.72 -11.66
CA ILE A 10 4.79 16.06 -11.16
C ILE A 10 4.17 17.02 -12.16
N THR A 11 3.41 16.49 -13.12
CA THR A 11 2.73 17.29 -14.14
C THR A 11 1.47 17.96 -13.57
N PRO A 12 0.96 19.04 -14.18
CA PRO A 12 -0.32 19.62 -13.82
C PRO A 12 -1.48 18.59 -13.86
N TYR A 13 -1.47 17.64 -14.80
CA TYR A 13 -2.40 16.52 -14.83
C TYR A 13 -2.34 15.72 -13.53
N ARG A 14 -1.16 15.22 -13.14
CA ARG A 14 -0.95 14.40 -11.94
C ARG A 14 -1.31 15.15 -10.66
N LEU A 15 -0.97 16.44 -10.60
CA LEU A 15 -1.37 17.31 -9.50
C LEU A 15 -2.89 17.48 -9.44
N THR A 16 -3.56 17.59 -10.58
CA THR A 16 -5.03 17.68 -10.66
C THR A 16 -5.69 16.39 -10.18
N VAL A 17 -5.17 15.22 -10.56
CA VAL A 17 -5.66 13.92 -10.06
C VAL A 17 -5.55 13.86 -8.53
N LEU A 18 -4.40 14.22 -7.97
CA LEU A 18 -4.18 14.25 -6.52
C LEU A 18 -5.07 15.29 -5.82
N ALA A 19 -5.11 16.51 -6.33
CA ALA A 19 -5.87 17.62 -5.75
C ALA A 19 -7.37 17.34 -5.76
N THR A 20 -7.92 16.84 -6.87
CA THR A 20 -9.35 16.48 -6.95
C THR A 20 -9.70 15.36 -5.97
N THR A 21 -8.85 14.33 -5.87
CA THR A 21 -9.02 13.24 -4.89
C THR A 21 -9.02 13.78 -3.45
N LEU A 22 -8.04 14.62 -3.10
CA LEU A 22 -7.92 15.22 -1.77
C LEU A 22 -9.10 16.16 -1.44
N CYS A 23 -9.42 17.07 -2.35
CA CYS A 23 -10.46 18.08 -2.14
C CYS A 23 -11.85 17.45 -2.06
N LEU A 24 -12.22 16.57 -3.01
CA LEU A 24 -13.56 15.97 -3.04
C LEU A 24 -13.75 14.96 -1.92
N GLY A 25 -12.74 14.14 -1.63
CA GLY A 25 -12.81 13.19 -0.52
C GLY A 25 -12.93 13.92 0.83
N THR A 26 -12.17 15.00 1.04
CA THR A 26 -12.25 15.80 2.27
C THR A 26 -13.57 16.58 2.36
N ALA A 27 -14.04 17.19 1.26
CA ALA A 27 -15.33 17.86 1.21
C ALA A 27 -16.47 16.89 1.55
N LYS A 28 -16.44 15.68 0.97
CA LYS A 28 -17.37 14.60 1.30
C LYS A 28 -17.36 14.26 2.78
N ALA A 29 -16.18 14.02 3.37
CA ALA A 29 -16.08 13.68 4.80
C ALA A 29 -16.64 14.77 5.71
N ILE A 30 -16.34 16.04 5.42
CA ILE A 30 -16.89 17.19 6.17
C ILE A 30 -18.41 17.28 6.01
N SER A 31 -18.94 17.10 4.79
CA SER A 31 -20.38 17.13 4.53
C SER A 31 -21.12 16.00 5.25
N THR A 32 -20.56 14.79 5.29
CA THR A 32 -21.12 13.66 6.03
C THR A 32 -21.13 13.93 7.53
N GLN A 33 -20.06 14.53 8.09
CA GLN A 33 -20.01 14.90 9.51
C GLN A 33 -21.05 15.96 9.89
N ARG A 34 -21.42 16.84 8.97
CA ARG A 34 -22.51 17.82 9.16
C ARG A 34 -23.91 17.20 9.07
N GLY A 35 -24.03 15.89 8.90
CA GLY A 35 -25.31 15.18 8.82
C GLY A 35 -26.05 15.38 7.49
N SER A 36 -25.39 15.92 6.46
CA SER A 36 -26.00 16.02 5.13
C SER A 36 -25.98 14.67 4.44
N ILE A 37 -27.15 14.20 3.98
CA ILE A 37 -27.27 12.91 3.29
C ILE A 37 -27.08 13.07 1.79
N PHE A 38 -27.63 14.14 1.19
CA PHE A 38 -27.62 14.33 -0.27
C PHE A 38 -26.27 14.76 -0.81
N ILE A 39 -25.59 15.69 -0.12
CA ILE A 39 -24.33 16.28 -0.59
C ILE A 39 -23.21 15.22 -0.75
N PRO A 40 -22.97 14.31 0.21
CA PRO A 40 -21.97 13.26 0.06
C PRO A 40 -22.24 12.33 -1.12
N THR A 41 -23.50 11.96 -1.35
CA THR A 41 -23.89 11.12 -2.50
C THR A 41 -23.63 11.83 -3.83
N THR A 42 -23.90 13.14 -3.91
CA THR A 42 -23.55 13.92 -5.10
C THR A 42 -22.04 13.95 -5.33
N PHE A 43 -21.23 14.11 -4.27
CA PHE A 43 -19.77 14.06 -4.39
C PHE A 43 -19.27 12.68 -4.82
N GLU A 44 -19.85 11.58 -4.32
CA GLU A 44 -19.52 10.23 -4.76
C GLU A 44 -19.74 10.07 -6.26
N TRP A 45 -20.90 10.49 -6.75
CA TRP A 45 -21.25 10.36 -8.16
C TRP A 45 -20.39 11.26 -9.06
N LEU A 46 -20.20 12.53 -8.66
CA LEU A 46 -19.39 13.48 -9.40
C LEU A 46 -17.92 13.03 -9.48
N SER A 47 -17.34 12.63 -8.35
CA SER A 47 -15.95 12.19 -8.28
C SER A 47 -15.74 10.85 -9.00
N GLY A 48 -16.60 9.87 -8.72
CA GLY A 48 -16.43 8.49 -9.18
C GLY A 48 -16.84 8.27 -10.63
N THR A 49 -17.78 9.05 -11.17
CA THR A 49 -18.25 8.90 -12.55
C THR A 49 -17.68 9.99 -13.44
N VAL A 50 -18.00 11.26 -13.17
CA VAL A 50 -17.70 12.34 -14.12
C VAL A 50 -16.21 12.64 -14.16
N ILE A 51 -15.62 12.93 -13.00
CA ILE A 51 -14.21 13.34 -12.91
C ILE A 51 -13.29 12.17 -13.22
N PHE A 52 -13.56 11.00 -12.65
CA PHE A 52 -12.80 9.79 -12.96
C PHE A 52 -12.81 9.47 -14.46
N LEU A 53 -13.96 9.52 -15.13
CA LEU A 53 -14.04 9.23 -16.57
C LEU A 53 -13.26 10.25 -17.40
N MET A 54 -13.39 11.55 -17.07
CA MET A 54 -12.61 12.59 -17.75
C MET A 54 -11.10 12.36 -17.59
N LEU A 55 -10.63 12.11 -16.36
CA LEU A 55 -9.22 11.83 -16.09
C LEU A 55 -8.76 10.54 -16.78
N PHE A 56 -9.59 9.50 -16.77
CA PHE A 56 -9.31 8.23 -17.42
C PHE A 56 -9.14 8.39 -18.94
N ILE A 57 -10.01 9.15 -19.61
CA ILE A 57 -9.91 9.43 -21.05
C ILE A 57 -8.63 10.22 -21.38
N ILE A 58 -8.21 11.11 -20.48
CA ILE A 58 -7.02 11.96 -20.65
C ILE A 58 -5.73 11.20 -20.31
N SER A 59 -5.81 10.16 -19.47
CA SER A 59 -4.65 9.44 -18.93
C SER A 59 -3.68 8.86 -19.97
N PRO A 60 -4.10 8.35 -21.15
CA PRO A 60 -3.16 7.82 -22.13
C PRO A 60 -2.15 8.86 -22.64
N TYR A 61 -2.55 10.13 -22.69
CA TYR A 61 -1.69 11.24 -23.12
C TYR A 61 -0.59 11.59 -22.09
N ASP A 62 -0.66 11.08 -20.85
CA ASP A 62 0.40 11.26 -19.85
C ASP A 62 1.63 10.35 -20.12
N SER A 63 1.49 9.33 -20.97
CA SER A 63 2.59 8.43 -21.36
C SER A 63 3.12 8.69 -22.75
N ASP A 64 2.37 9.39 -23.59
CA ASP A 64 2.69 9.53 -25.02
C ASP A 64 3.47 10.83 -25.29
N GLU A 65 4.49 10.74 -26.13
CA GLU A 65 5.19 11.95 -26.61
C GLU A 65 4.28 12.76 -27.56
N ASP A 66 3.21 12.14 -28.09
CA ASP A 66 2.30 12.72 -29.08
C ASP A 66 1.03 13.37 -28.49
N ALA A 67 1.10 13.90 -27.25
CA ALA A 67 -0.01 14.65 -26.67
C ALA A 67 -0.42 15.83 -27.59
N PRO A 68 -1.73 16.03 -27.87
CA PRO A 68 -2.18 17.12 -28.73
C PRO A 68 -1.64 18.47 -28.25
N ARG A 69 -1.24 19.34 -29.16
CA ARG A 69 -0.59 20.63 -28.83
C ARG A 69 -1.40 21.52 -27.88
N TYR A 70 -2.73 21.40 -27.88
CA TYR A 70 -3.60 22.15 -26.96
C TYR A 70 -3.67 21.53 -25.54
N LEU A 71 -3.22 20.29 -25.34
CA LEU A 71 -3.11 19.61 -24.04
C LEU A 71 -1.67 19.56 -23.50
N SER A 72 -0.67 19.95 -24.30
CA SER A 72 0.73 19.84 -23.86
C SER A 72 1.00 20.60 -22.56
N TRP A 73 0.33 21.73 -22.33
CA TRP A 73 0.43 22.48 -21.07
C TRP A 73 0.08 21.68 -19.82
N LEU A 74 -0.71 20.60 -19.94
CA LEU A 74 -1.13 19.76 -18.83
C LEU A 74 -0.10 18.69 -18.46
N PHE A 75 0.75 18.28 -19.42
CA PHE A 75 1.69 17.16 -19.28
C PHE A 75 3.17 17.58 -19.36
N GLU A 76 3.46 18.69 -20.02
CA GLU A 76 4.83 19.15 -20.32
C GLU A 76 5.50 19.92 -19.16
N PRO A 77 4.81 20.76 -18.38
CA PRO A 77 5.45 21.43 -17.25
C PRO A 77 5.71 20.46 -16.08
N ASP A 78 6.85 20.62 -15.40
CA ASP A 78 7.10 19.99 -14.10
C ASP A 78 6.70 20.98 -13.00
N CYS A 79 5.64 20.71 -12.26
CA CYS A 79 5.16 21.56 -11.17
C CYS A 79 6.20 21.72 -10.04
N MET A 80 7.15 20.77 -9.92
CA MET A 80 8.25 20.91 -8.97
C MET A 80 9.13 22.12 -9.28
N ASP A 81 9.23 22.54 -10.54
CA ASP A 81 10.02 23.70 -10.93
C ASP A 81 9.45 24.99 -10.33
N ALA A 82 8.11 25.12 -10.33
CA ALA A 82 7.42 26.23 -9.68
C ALA A 82 7.62 26.22 -8.16
N ILE A 83 7.53 25.04 -7.54
CA ILE A 83 7.77 24.87 -6.10
C ILE A 83 9.21 25.27 -5.74
N TRP A 84 10.21 24.75 -6.46
CA TRP A 84 11.61 25.11 -6.23
C TRP A 84 11.89 26.58 -6.48
N HIS A 85 11.23 27.18 -7.47
CA HIS A 85 11.34 28.62 -7.72
C HIS A 85 10.78 29.43 -6.54
N LEU A 86 9.62 29.04 -6.01
CA LEU A 86 9.05 29.66 -4.80
C LEU A 86 9.94 29.46 -3.58
N LEU A 87 10.47 28.26 -3.35
CA LEU A 87 11.42 28.00 -2.25
C LEU A 87 12.73 28.78 -2.43
N GLY A 88 13.20 28.96 -3.65
CA GLY A 88 14.37 29.78 -3.94
C GLY A 88 14.15 31.24 -3.59
N ILE A 89 12.98 31.80 -3.94
CA ILE A 89 12.62 33.19 -3.61
C ILE A 89 12.37 33.37 -2.11
N CYS A 90 11.57 32.50 -1.50
CA CYS A 90 11.13 32.68 -0.12
C CYS A 90 12.16 32.23 0.92
N LEU A 91 12.90 31.16 0.63
CA LEU A 91 13.77 30.47 1.60
C LEU A 91 15.24 30.40 1.15
N SER A 92 15.59 30.89 -0.04
CA SER A 92 16.95 30.81 -0.61
C SER A 92 17.51 29.38 -0.69
N ILE A 93 16.65 28.37 -0.79
CA ILE A 93 17.07 26.97 -0.92
C ILE A 93 17.37 26.68 -2.39
N PRO A 94 18.60 26.28 -2.76
CA PRO A 94 18.95 25.98 -4.15
C PRO A 94 18.27 24.71 -4.64
N ARG A 95 17.82 24.72 -5.90
CA ARG A 95 17.20 23.56 -6.56
C ARG A 95 18.21 22.39 -6.67
N PRO A 96 17.88 21.18 -6.19
CA PRO A 96 18.73 20.01 -6.40
C PRO A 96 18.77 19.61 -7.88
N ARG A 97 19.92 19.08 -8.34
CA ARG A 97 20.05 18.52 -9.70
C ARG A 97 19.48 17.10 -9.71
N TYR A 98 18.35 16.90 -10.37
CA TYR A 98 17.74 15.59 -10.61
C TYR A 98 17.29 15.45 -12.06
N LEU A 99 17.08 14.21 -12.50
CA LEU A 99 16.49 13.90 -13.80
C LEU A 99 15.00 13.60 -13.61
N SER A 100 14.13 14.34 -14.30
CA SER A 100 12.68 14.10 -14.32
C SER A 100 12.18 13.47 -15.63
N ARG A 101 13.05 13.31 -16.62
CA ARG A 101 12.70 12.69 -17.89
C ARG A 101 12.36 11.21 -17.65
N GLU A 102 11.13 10.84 -17.94
CA GLU A 102 10.70 9.43 -17.91
C GLU A 102 11.48 8.68 -18.99
N ARG A 103 12.07 7.54 -18.64
CA ARG A 103 12.64 6.65 -19.66
C ARG A 103 11.47 5.95 -20.34
N ALA A 104 11.46 5.95 -21.66
CA ALA A 104 10.60 5.05 -22.42
C ALA A 104 10.88 3.62 -21.91
N GLN A 105 9.88 3.01 -21.26
CA GLN A 105 9.99 1.62 -20.87
C GLN A 105 10.05 0.80 -22.16
N ILE A 106 11.20 0.18 -22.40
CA ILE A 106 11.34 -0.86 -23.41
C ILE A 106 10.67 -2.09 -22.79
N ILE A 107 9.34 -2.17 -22.85
CA ILE A 107 8.61 -3.38 -22.50
C ILE A 107 8.99 -4.40 -23.58
N PRO A 108 9.58 -5.56 -23.22
CA PRO A 108 9.86 -6.60 -24.19
C PRO A 108 8.53 -7.01 -24.86
N PRO A 109 8.44 -7.02 -26.19
CA PRO A 109 7.18 -7.16 -26.93
C PRO A 109 6.50 -8.53 -26.81
N ASP A 110 7.05 -9.46 -26.03
CA ASP A 110 6.68 -10.89 -26.07
C ASP A 110 5.91 -11.38 -24.83
N ASP A 111 5.80 -10.57 -23.77
CA ASP A 111 5.02 -10.97 -22.58
C ASP A 111 3.55 -10.60 -22.76
N SER A 112 2.75 -11.59 -23.16
CA SER A 112 1.30 -11.48 -23.42
C SER A 112 0.46 -11.15 -22.17
N HIS A 113 1.08 -11.05 -20.99
CA HIS A 113 0.41 -10.86 -19.72
C HIS A 113 1.06 -9.73 -18.91
N PRO A 114 0.26 -8.79 -18.37
CA PRO A 114 0.79 -7.73 -17.52
C PRO A 114 1.39 -8.34 -16.25
N PRO A 115 2.63 -7.98 -15.87
CA PRO A 115 3.32 -8.59 -14.73
C PRO A 115 2.56 -8.34 -13.42
N PHE A 116 2.55 -9.36 -12.55
CA PHE A 116 1.91 -9.28 -11.24
C PHE A 116 2.89 -8.73 -10.20
N THR A 117 2.97 -7.40 -10.14
CA THR A 117 3.93 -6.69 -9.28
C THR A 117 3.47 -6.62 -7.82
N THR A 118 4.42 -6.53 -6.87
CA THR A 118 4.09 -6.38 -5.44
C THR A 118 3.26 -5.13 -5.19
N TYR A 119 3.56 -4.03 -5.90
CA TYR A 119 2.78 -2.80 -5.85
C TYR A 119 1.30 -3.01 -6.17
N ARG A 120 1.00 -3.62 -7.34
CA ARG A 120 -0.40 -3.87 -7.77
C ARG A 120 -1.15 -4.77 -6.80
N THR A 121 -0.42 -5.74 -6.25
CA THR A 121 -0.92 -6.64 -5.20
C THR A 121 -1.30 -5.86 -3.95
N LEU A 122 -0.40 -5.01 -3.45
CA LEU A 122 -0.60 -4.18 -2.26
C LEU A 122 -1.78 -3.21 -2.44
N VAL A 123 -1.89 -2.56 -3.60
CA VAL A 123 -3.01 -1.66 -3.90
C VAL A 123 -4.33 -2.44 -3.87
N SER A 124 -4.40 -3.57 -4.57
CA SER A 124 -5.61 -4.40 -4.63
C SER A 124 -6.05 -4.92 -3.26
N PHE A 125 -5.10 -5.43 -2.45
CA PHE A 125 -5.39 -5.89 -1.10
C PHE A 125 -5.81 -4.78 -0.16
N SER A 126 -5.27 -3.56 -0.31
CA SER A 126 -5.72 -2.42 0.49
C SER A 126 -7.19 -2.09 0.20
N VAL A 127 -7.59 -2.06 -1.07
CA VAL A 127 -8.98 -1.76 -1.47
C VAL A 127 -9.93 -2.83 -0.92
N LEU A 128 -9.53 -4.10 -1.01
CA LEU A 128 -10.28 -5.22 -0.44
C LEU A 128 -10.43 -5.05 1.09
N ALA A 129 -9.32 -4.89 1.82
CA ALA A 129 -9.31 -4.82 3.28
C ALA A 129 -10.14 -3.64 3.82
N PHE A 130 -9.93 -2.44 3.28
CA PHE A 130 -10.68 -1.26 3.72
C PHE A 130 -12.15 -1.31 3.28
N GLY A 131 -12.45 -1.85 2.09
CA GLY A 131 -13.83 -2.04 1.63
C GLY A 131 -14.62 -2.97 2.55
N LEU A 132 -14.01 -4.08 2.96
CA LEU A 132 -14.60 -5.02 3.92
C LEU A 132 -14.76 -4.40 5.31
N LEU A 133 -13.74 -3.69 5.80
CA LEU A 133 -13.80 -2.99 7.07
C LEU A 133 -14.93 -1.94 7.08
N LYS A 134 -15.07 -1.18 6.00
CA LYS A 134 -16.17 -0.24 5.81
C LYS A 134 -17.52 -0.94 5.84
N ALA A 135 -17.68 -2.05 5.11
CA ALA A 135 -18.92 -2.82 5.09
C ALA A 135 -19.29 -3.33 6.49
N ALA A 136 -18.33 -3.91 7.21
CA ALA A 136 -18.51 -4.37 8.58
C ALA A 136 -18.97 -3.25 9.52
N LEU A 137 -18.30 -2.09 9.49
CA LEU A 137 -18.67 -0.93 10.30
C LEU A 137 -20.06 -0.39 9.94
N GLY A 138 -20.40 -0.38 8.65
CA GLY A 138 -21.74 -0.02 8.17
C GLY A 138 -22.82 -0.95 8.74
N TYR A 139 -22.58 -2.26 8.71
CA TYR A 139 -23.50 -3.25 9.27
C TYR A 139 -23.66 -3.17 10.79
N LEU A 140 -22.61 -2.77 11.51
CA LEU A 140 -22.66 -2.54 12.95
C LEU A 140 -23.36 -1.22 13.33
N GLY A 141 -23.75 -0.40 12.36
CA GLY A 141 -24.35 0.92 12.59
C GLY A 141 -23.34 2.00 12.97
N ALA A 142 -22.04 1.72 12.85
CA ALA A 142 -20.95 2.66 13.14
C ALA A 142 -20.67 3.58 11.93
N SER A 143 -21.69 4.34 11.50
CA SER A 143 -21.64 5.17 10.28
C SER A 143 -20.49 6.18 10.28
N THR A 144 -20.19 6.79 11.43
CA THR A 144 -19.06 7.72 11.57
C THR A 144 -17.72 7.04 11.32
N ALA A 145 -17.50 5.85 11.91
CA ALA A 145 -16.27 5.10 11.72
C ALA A 145 -16.12 4.64 10.27
N ALA A 146 -17.20 4.14 9.66
CA ALA A 146 -17.22 3.76 8.24
C ALA A 146 -16.86 4.94 7.32
N THR A 147 -17.32 6.16 7.65
CA THR A 147 -16.99 7.38 6.91
C THR A 147 -15.50 7.72 7.02
N TRP A 148 -14.91 7.59 8.21
CA TRP A 148 -13.47 7.83 8.40
C TRP A 148 -12.60 6.80 7.69
N ILE A 149 -13.00 5.53 7.68
CA ILE A 149 -12.32 4.47 6.92
C ILE A 149 -12.38 4.77 5.42
N ASP A 150 -13.55 5.19 4.93
CA ASP A 150 -13.75 5.59 3.54
C ASP A 150 -12.87 6.79 3.15
N TRP A 151 -12.81 7.82 4.00
CA TRP A 151 -11.93 8.97 3.78
C TRP A 151 -10.45 8.56 3.82
N THR A 152 -10.05 7.75 4.80
CA THR A 152 -8.64 7.32 4.94
C THR A 152 -8.18 6.53 3.72
N LEU A 153 -8.99 5.57 3.25
CA LEU A 153 -8.69 4.82 2.04
C LEU A 153 -8.72 5.74 0.82
N GLY A 154 -9.84 6.43 0.60
CA GLY A 154 -10.13 7.17 -0.61
C GLY A 154 -9.29 8.43 -0.80
N VAL A 155 -8.73 8.98 0.27
CA VAL A 155 -7.90 10.19 0.23
C VAL A 155 -6.45 9.88 0.56
N ALA A 156 -6.17 9.41 1.78
CA ALA A 156 -4.79 9.28 2.24
C ALA A 156 -4.08 8.11 1.55
N ALA A 157 -4.67 6.92 1.57
CA ALA A 157 -4.05 5.72 1.01
C ALA A 157 -3.95 5.79 -0.52
N THR A 158 -5.01 6.19 -1.22
CA THR A 158 -4.99 6.40 -2.68
C THR A 158 -3.95 7.42 -3.11
N SER A 159 -3.81 8.55 -2.40
CA SER A 159 -2.77 9.56 -2.73
C SER A 159 -1.37 9.00 -2.55
N ILE A 160 -1.12 8.24 -1.46
CA ILE A 160 0.16 7.58 -1.23
C ILE A 160 0.43 6.55 -2.33
N PHE A 161 -0.54 5.70 -2.64
CA PHE A 161 -0.40 4.69 -3.70
C PHE A 161 -0.22 5.31 -5.07
N TYR A 162 -0.90 6.42 -5.36
CA TYR A 162 -0.72 7.15 -6.60
C TYR A 162 0.72 7.66 -6.72
N CYS A 163 1.22 8.34 -5.68
CA CYS A 163 2.60 8.81 -5.63
C CYS A 163 3.61 7.66 -5.77
N LEU A 164 3.37 6.51 -5.12
CA LEU A 164 4.19 5.31 -5.28
C LEU A 164 4.10 4.74 -6.70
N GLY A 165 2.93 4.74 -7.32
CA GLY A 165 2.71 4.25 -8.68
C GLY A 165 3.45 5.07 -9.73
N LEU A 166 3.70 6.37 -9.48
CA LEU A 166 4.55 7.18 -10.35
C LEU A 166 5.99 6.63 -10.47
N TYR A 167 6.46 5.86 -9.49
CA TYR A 167 7.76 5.20 -9.53
C TYR A 167 7.75 3.87 -10.31
N GLU A 168 6.58 3.31 -10.64
CA GLU A 168 6.47 2.05 -11.40
C GLU A 168 7.11 2.18 -12.80
N ARG A 169 7.02 3.37 -13.42
CA ARG A 169 7.58 3.64 -14.75
C ARG A 169 9.12 3.71 -14.76
N SER A 170 9.77 4.01 -13.64
CA SER A 170 11.24 4.11 -13.58
C SER A 170 11.76 3.67 -12.22
N SER A 171 11.78 2.35 -12.03
CA SER A 171 12.25 1.67 -10.82
C SER A 171 13.78 1.59 -10.71
N SER A 172 14.53 2.13 -11.68
CA SER A 172 15.95 1.79 -11.89
C SER A 172 16.87 2.12 -10.70
N ASN A 173 16.43 2.91 -9.72
CA ASN A 173 17.20 3.23 -8.51
C ASN A 173 16.48 2.95 -7.18
N LEU A 174 15.15 2.75 -7.16
CA LEU A 174 14.36 2.64 -5.94
C LEU A 174 13.45 1.41 -6.00
N TRP A 175 13.85 0.36 -5.28
CA TRP A 175 13.11 -0.89 -5.09
C TRP A 175 12.65 -1.61 -6.38
N PRO A 176 13.59 -2.04 -7.25
CA PRO A 176 13.25 -2.84 -8.44
C PRO A 176 12.43 -4.08 -8.10
N SER A 177 12.68 -4.71 -6.95
CA SER A 177 11.92 -5.87 -6.46
C SER A 177 10.44 -5.61 -6.18
N PHE A 178 10.05 -4.35 -5.96
CA PHE A 178 8.67 -4.01 -5.63
C PHE A 178 7.83 -3.76 -6.91
N PHE A 179 8.48 -3.28 -7.97
CA PHE A 179 7.84 -2.85 -9.22
C PHE A 179 8.11 -3.76 -10.42
N VAL A 180 9.22 -4.51 -10.44
CA VAL A 180 9.69 -5.27 -11.62
C VAL A 180 9.64 -6.77 -11.37
N ASP A 181 10.06 -7.24 -10.19
CA ASP A 181 10.10 -8.68 -9.91
C ASP A 181 8.70 -9.28 -9.94
N ASP A 182 8.46 -10.17 -10.89
CA ASP A 182 7.24 -10.97 -10.94
C ASP A 182 7.12 -11.84 -9.67
N GLN A 183 6.06 -11.60 -8.90
CA GLN A 183 5.81 -12.32 -7.65
C GLN A 183 4.93 -13.55 -7.84
N GLN A 184 4.55 -13.91 -9.07
CA GLN A 184 3.58 -14.98 -9.33
C GLN A 184 3.92 -16.28 -8.59
N GLN A 185 5.19 -16.70 -8.58
CA GLN A 185 5.60 -17.94 -7.90
C GLN A 185 5.46 -17.86 -6.36
N HIS A 186 5.83 -16.73 -5.75
CA HIS A 186 5.71 -16.51 -4.31
C HIS A 186 4.24 -16.38 -3.88
N LEU A 187 3.43 -15.70 -4.68
CA LEU A 187 2.01 -15.52 -4.43
C LEU A 187 1.23 -16.81 -4.59
N TYR A 188 1.60 -17.68 -5.54
CA TYR A 188 0.95 -18.97 -5.66
C TYR A 188 1.17 -19.84 -4.42
N SER A 189 2.42 -19.90 -3.93
CA SER A 189 2.77 -20.65 -2.72
C SER A 189 2.15 -20.04 -1.46
N SER A 190 2.31 -18.73 -1.25
CA SER A 190 1.79 -18.03 -0.08
C SER A 190 0.27 -17.92 -0.09
N GLY A 191 -0.33 -17.67 -1.26
CA GLY A 191 -1.77 -17.54 -1.44
C GLY A 191 -2.49 -18.86 -1.14
N THR A 192 -1.93 -19.99 -1.57
CA THR A 192 -2.48 -21.31 -1.24
C THR A 192 -2.48 -21.55 0.28
N ALA A 193 -1.36 -21.26 0.95
CA ALA A 193 -1.28 -21.38 2.41
C ALA A 193 -2.24 -20.43 3.14
N ALA A 194 -2.36 -19.17 2.67
CA ALA A 194 -3.28 -18.19 3.22
C ALA A 194 -4.75 -18.59 3.02
N LEU A 195 -5.11 -19.15 1.85
CA LEU A 195 -6.45 -19.67 1.57
C LEU A 195 -6.79 -20.85 2.48
N TYR A 196 -5.85 -21.77 2.70
CA TYR A 196 -6.06 -22.86 3.66
C TYR A 196 -6.23 -22.33 5.08
N ALA A 197 -5.38 -21.39 5.53
CA ALA A 197 -5.50 -20.78 6.85
C ALA A 197 -6.84 -20.03 7.01
N ALA A 198 -7.27 -19.30 5.98
CA ALA A 198 -8.55 -18.61 5.93
C ALA A 198 -9.72 -19.60 6.02
N GLY A 199 -9.68 -20.69 5.25
CA GLY A 199 -10.70 -21.74 5.27
C GLY A 199 -10.79 -22.44 6.63
N ILE A 200 -9.64 -22.74 7.25
CA ILE A 200 -9.58 -23.31 8.60
C ILE A 200 -10.17 -22.33 9.62
N ALA A 201 -9.77 -21.05 9.59
CA ALA A 201 -10.29 -20.04 10.50
C ALA A 201 -11.81 -19.89 10.35
N LEU A 202 -12.32 -19.84 9.11
CA LEU A 202 -13.74 -19.73 8.83
C LEU A 202 -14.52 -20.96 9.31
N SER A 203 -13.96 -22.16 9.14
CA SER A 203 -14.54 -23.40 9.68
C SER A 203 -14.59 -23.39 11.21
N ILE A 204 -13.50 -22.97 11.88
CA ILE A 204 -13.44 -22.86 13.34
C ILE A 204 -14.48 -21.85 13.83
N SER A 205 -14.51 -20.64 13.28
CA SER A 205 -15.50 -19.62 13.64
C SER A 205 -16.94 -20.13 13.44
N TRP A 206 -17.22 -20.80 12.32
CA TRP A 206 -18.53 -21.39 12.06
C TRP A 206 -18.94 -22.42 13.13
N THR A 207 -18.00 -23.28 13.55
CA THR A 207 -18.29 -24.28 14.60
C THR A 207 -18.52 -23.64 15.96
N LEU A 208 -17.75 -22.61 16.32
CA LEU A 208 -17.93 -21.85 17.56
C LEU A 208 -19.26 -21.10 17.56
N TYR A 209 -19.63 -20.48 16.45
CA TYR A 209 -20.91 -19.81 16.26
C TYR A 209 -22.09 -20.75 16.54
N TRP A 210 -22.11 -21.92 15.89
CA TRP A 210 -23.20 -22.89 16.10
C TRP A 210 -23.23 -23.43 17.52
N LYS A 211 -22.06 -23.64 18.15
CA LYS A 211 -21.97 -24.04 19.56
C LYS A 211 -22.64 -23.00 20.46
N ASP A 212 -22.37 -21.72 20.25
CA ASP A 212 -22.93 -20.64 21.08
C ASP A 212 -24.44 -20.47 20.85
N VAL A 213 -24.91 -20.58 19.60
CA VAL A 213 -26.35 -20.59 19.28
C VAL A 213 -27.04 -21.77 19.95
N LEU A 214 -26.48 -22.98 19.85
CA LEU A 214 -27.05 -24.19 20.49
C LEU A 214 -27.06 -24.08 22.01
N MET A 215 -25.99 -23.55 22.62
CA MET A 215 -25.93 -23.34 24.06
C MET A 215 -26.99 -22.34 24.53
N LEU A 216 -27.22 -21.26 23.78
CA LEU A 216 -28.19 -20.22 24.11
C LEU A 216 -29.63 -20.74 23.99
N VAL A 217 -29.92 -21.52 22.93
CA VAL A 217 -31.21 -22.22 22.78
C VAL A 217 -31.42 -23.23 23.90
N TRP A 218 -30.39 -24.00 24.29
CA TRP A 218 -30.46 -24.96 25.37
C TRP A 218 -30.79 -24.29 26.72
N LEU A 219 -30.03 -23.26 27.10
CA LEU A 219 -30.23 -22.48 28.33
C LEU A 219 -31.62 -21.80 28.38
N ALA A 220 -32.12 -21.34 27.23
CA ALA A 220 -33.46 -20.77 27.14
C ALA A 220 -34.53 -21.86 27.32
N SER A 221 -34.36 -23.02 26.67
CA SER A 221 -35.28 -24.15 26.79
C SER A 221 -35.39 -24.69 28.22
N THR A 222 -34.31 -24.68 29.00
CA THR A 222 -34.34 -25.16 30.39
C THR A 222 -35.10 -24.23 31.33
N ASN A 223 -35.22 -22.94 31.00
CA ASN A 223 -35.78 -21.93 31.90
C ASN A 223 -37.27 -21.60 31.66
N THR A 224 -37.84 -21.97 30.52
CA THR A 224 -39.24 -21.64 30.18
C THR A 224 -40.09 -22.90 29.96
N PHE A 225 -40.45 -23.57 31.06
CA PHE A 225 -41.49 -24.60 31.12
C PHE A 225 -42.87 -23.98 31.43
N SER A 226 -43.25 -22.92 30.72
CA SER A 226 -44.60 -22.36 30.83
C SER A 226 -45.26 -22.26 29.45
N THR A 227 -46.55 -22.61 29.44
CA THR A 227 -47.45 -22.85 28.31
C THR A 227 -47.10 -22.20 26.96
N PRO A 228 -47.13 -22.96 25.85
CA PRO A 228 -46.71 -22.51 24.52
C PRO A 228 -47.61 -21.38 24.01
N ASN A 229 -47.01 -20.25 23.65
CA ASN A 229 -47.71 -19.12 23.05
C ASN A 229 -47.18 -18.89 21.62
N ALA A 230 -48.05 -18.87 20.62
CA ALA A 230 -47.68 -18.96 19.20
C ALA A 230 -46.89 -17.75 18.65
N ARG A 231 -46.77 -16.67 19.43
CA ARG A 231 -45.86 -15.53 19.15
C ARG A 231 -44.75 -15.56 20.18
N HIS A 232 -43.72 -16.36 19.96
CA HIS A 232 -42.59 -16.43 20.88
C HIS A 232 -41.58 -15.30 20.58
N PRO A 233 -41.49 -14.25 21.43
CA PRO A 233 -40.51 -13.16 21.29
C PRO A 233 -39.05 -13.63 21.39
N ILE A 234 -38.85 -14.91 21.74
CA ILE A 234 -37.55 -15.56 21.89
C ILE A 234 -36.88 -15.75 20.51
N LEU A 235 -37.62 -16.16 19.48
CA LEU A 235 -37.05 -16.39 18.15
C LEU A 235 -36.57 -15.09 17.50
N ASP A 236 -37.36 -14.01 17.60
CA ASP A 236 -36.94 -12.69 17.12
C ASP A 236 -35.69 -12.19 17.86
N ARG A 237 -35.65 -12.36 19.19
CA ARG A 237 -34.48 -11.95 19.98
C ARG A 237 -33.24 -12.79 19.64
N ALA A 238 -33.40 -14.09 19.48
CA ALA A 238 -32.33 -15.00 19.07
C ALA A 238 -31.83 -14.65 17.67
N PHE A 239 -32.72 -14.37 16.72
CA PHE A 239 -32.37 -13.97 15.36
C PHE A 239 -31.60 -12.63 15.34
N VAL A 240 -32.03 -11.63 16.12
CA VAL A 240 -31.32 -10.35 16.22
C VAL A 240 -29.92 -10.52 16.83
N ILE A 241 -29.76 -11.36 17.86
CA ILE A 241 -28.46 -11.66 18.47
C ILE A 241 -27.57 -12.43 17.49
N ALA A 242 -28.11 -13.49 16.88
CA ALA A 242 -27.43 -14.33 15.88
C ALA A 242 -26.92 -13.50 14.70
N ARG A 243 -27.73 -12.57 14.19
CA ARG A 243 -27.34 -11.63 13.13
C ARG A 243 -26.16 -10.74 13.56
N LYS A 244 -26.21 -10.19 14.78
CA LYS A 244 -25.14 -9.32 15.30
C LYS A 244 -23.83 -10.09 15.50
N CYS A 245 -23.89 -11.30 16.06
CA CYS A 245 -22.71 -12.14 16.24
C CYS A 245 -22.10 -12.56 14.90
N PHE A 246 -22.93 -12.98 13.94
CA PHE A 246 -22.45 -13.38 12.61
C PHE A 246 -21.73 -12.22 11.89
N LEU A 247 -22.29 -11.01 11.96
CA LEU A 247 -21.66 -9.82 11.38
C LEU A 247 -20.35 -9.45 12.09
N LEU A 248 -20.30 -9.57 13.42
CA LEU A 248 -19.10 -9.31 14.20
C LEU A 248 -17.99 -10.32 13.89
N GLU A 249 -18.31 -11.61 13.82
CA GLU A 249 -17.34 -12.66 13.46
C GLU A 249 -16.84 -12.48 12.03
N GLY A 250 -17.74 -12.20 11.08
CA GLY A 250 -17.35 -11.86 9.71
C GLY A 250 -16.39 -10.68 9.68
N ALA A 251 -16.67 -9.61 10.44
CA ALA A 251 -15.77 -8.47 10.57
C ALA A 251 -14.40 -8.85 11.14
N ILE A 252 -14.36 -9.70 12.18
CA ILE A 252 -13.12 -10.18 12.80
C ILE A 252 -12.31 -11.03 11.81
N ILE A 253 -12.94 -11.95 11.08
CA ILE A 253 -12.27 -12.78 10.07
C ILE A 253 -11.69 -11.90 8.97
N MET A 254 -12.46 -10.94 8.44
CA MET A 254 -11.96 -10.05 7.39
C MET A 254 -10.84 -9.13 7.90
N ALA A 255 -10.94 -8.64 9.14
CA ALA A 255 -9.86 -7.88 9.76
C ALA A 255 -8.59 -8.75 9.94
N ALA A 256 -8.74 -9.99 10.41
CA ALA A 256 -7.64 -10.93 10.56
C ALA A 256 -6.98 -11.28 9.22
N LEU A 257 -7.77 -11.48 8.16
CA LEU A 257 -7.27 -11.68 6.80
C LEU A 257 -6.55 -10.44 6.28
N GLY A 258 -7.12 -9.26 6.46
CA GLY A 258 -6.48 -7.99 6.10
C GLY A 258 -5.15 -7.78 6.82
N VAL A 259 -5.11 -8.04 8.13
CA VAL A 259 -3.89 -7.96 8.95
C VAL A 259 -2.87 -9.00 8.51
N THR A 260 -3.27 -10.25 8.28
CA THR A 260 -2.37 -11.32 7.82
C THR A 260 -1.78 -10.98 6.46
N CYS A 261 -2.61 -10.50 5.53
CA CYS A 261 -2.16 -10.05 4.22
C CYS A 261 -1.19 -8.87 4.33
N LEU A 262 -1.50 -7.89 5.18
CA LEU A 262 -0.61 -6.76 5.44
C LEU A 262 0.71 -7.24 6.06
N PHE A 263 0.70 -8.19 6.99
CA PHE A 263 1.90 -8.80 7.56
C PHE A 263 2.72 -9.57 6.52
N VAL A 264 2.09 -10.28 5.59
CA VAL A 264 2.79 -10.95 4.48
C VAL A 264 3.44 -9.90 3.58
N VAL A 265 2.72 -8.84 3.22
CA VAL A 265 3.25 -7.78 2.36
C VAL A 265 4.38 -7.00 3.03
N VAL A 266 4.19 -6.61 4.30
CA VAL A 266 5.22 -5.93 5.10
C VAL A 266 6.39 -6.86 5.41
N GLY A 267 6.15 -8.15 5.65
CA GLY A 267 7.19 -9.15 5.87
C GLY A 267 8.04 -9.37 4.62
N LEU A 268 7.41 -9.51 3.46
CA LEU A 268 8.10 -9.56 2.17
C LEU A 268 8.89 -8.27 1.92
N ALA A 269 8.28 -7.11 2.12
CA ALA A 269 8.95 -5.82 1.98
C ALA A 269 10.11 -5.65 2.99
N GLY A 270 9.94 -6.12 4.22
CA GLY A 270 10.90 -6.02 5.31
C GLY A 270 12.11 -6.94 5.13
N ILE A 271 11.90 -8.20 4.75
CA ILE A 271 13.00 -9.12 4.40
C ILE A 271 13.82 -8.54 3.24
N ARG A 272 13.14 -7.94 2.24
CA ARG A 272 13.77 -7.27 1.10
C ARG A 272 14.49 -5.99 1.54
N PHE A 273 13.94 -5.20 2.45
CA PHE A 273 14.55 -3.98 2.98
C PHE A 273 15.79 -4.27 3.83
N VAL A 274 15.75 -5.30 4.69
CA VAL A 274 16.91 -5.75 5.48
C VAL A 274 18.02 -6.26 4.56
N SER A 275 17.66 -7.04 3.52
CA SER A 275 18.61 -7.48 2.49
C SER A 275 19.24 -6.30 1.75
N TRP A 276 18.43 -5.32 1.33
CA TRP A 276 18.93 -4.10 0.69
C TRP A 276 19.84 -3.29 1.64
N ALA A 277 19.43 -3.06 2.88
CA ALA A 277 20.22 -2.35 3.89
C ALA A 277 21.56 -3.05 4.19
N ALA A 278 21.62 -4.38 4.14
CA ALA A 278 22.85 -5.14 4.27
C ALA A 278 23.81 -4.97 3.06
N THR A 279 23.28 -4.68 1.87
CA THR A 279 24.12 -4.41 0.68
C THR A 279 24.69 -2.99 0.63
N ILE A 280 24.05 -2.00 1.26
CA ILE A 280 24.51 -0.61 1.31
C ILE A 280 25.94 -0.46 1.88
N PRO A 281 26.33 -1.05 3.02
CA PRO A 281 27.69 -0.90 3.55
C PRO A 281 28.74 -1.53 2.62
N VAL A 282 28.42 -2.59 1.89
CA VAL A 282 29.33 -3.23 0.92
C VAL A 282 29.51 -2.36 -0.32
N VAL A 283 28.45 -1.72 -0.82
CA VAL A 283 28.54 -0.78 -1.93
C VAL A 283 29.25 0.50 -1.51
N ARG A 284 28.93 1.03 -0.31
CA ARG A 284 29.55 2.24 0.24
C ARG A 284 31.05 2.06 0.44
N THR A 285 31.52 0.92 0.96
CA THR A 285 32.96 0.62 1.10
C THR A 285 33.65 0.48 -0.26
N ARG A 286 32.99 -0.10 -1.26
CA ARG A 286 33.54 -0.25 -2.62
C ARG A 286 33.64 1.09 -3.37
N ILE A 287 32.67 1.99 -3.20
CA ILE A 287 32.69 3.36 -3.77
C ILE A 287 33.75 4.22 -3.05
N PHE A 288 33.81 4.20 -1.72
CA PHE A 288 34.82 4.95 -0.97
C PHE A 288 36.26 4.54 -1.34
N LYS A 289 36.49 3.23 -1.53
CA LYS A 289 37.82 2.71 -1.92
C LYS A 289 38.23 3.13 -3.34
N LYS A 290 37.28 3.35 -4.24
CA LYS A 290 37.55 3.73 -5.64
C LYS A 290 37.74 5.23 -5.83
N PHE A 291 37.02 6.06 -5.07
CA PHE A 291 37.07 7.52 -5.19
C PHE A 291 38.06 8.20 -4.26
N PHE A 292 38.42 7.58 -3.13
CA PHE A 292 39.37 8.15 -2.16
C PHE A 292 40.53 7.20 -1.82
N PRO A 293 41.30 6.72 -2.80
CA PRO A 293 42.48 5.88 -2.51
C PRO A 293 43.55 6.63 -1.71
N SER A 294 43.59 7.97 -1.79
CA SER A 294 44.55 8.82 -1.08
C SER A 294 44.19 9.06 0.39
N PHE A 295 42.90 9.03 0.78
CA PHE A 295 42.48 9.34 2.15
C PHE A 295 42.68 8.17 3.13
N LEU A 296 42.88 6.95 2.62
CA LEU A 296 43.19 5.77 3.44
C LEU A 296 44.69 5.55 3.67
N ARG A 297 45.58 6.34 3.02
CA ARG A 297 47.03 6.15 3.15
C ARG A 297 47.61 6.78 4.42
N ASP A 298 46.94 7.74 5.05
CA ASP A 298 47.48 8.46 6.22
C ASP A 298 46.94 8.00 7.59
N ARG A 299 46.09 6.98 7.67
CA ARG A 299 45.65 6.38 8.95
C ARG A 299 46.55 5.23 9.44
N GLN A 300 47.86 5.35 9.26
CA GLN A 300 48.83 4.41 9.84
C GLN A 300 49.40 4.86 11.20
N PHE A 301 49.04 6.04 11.71
CA PHE A 301 49.44 6.48 13.04
C PHE A 301 48.31 6.21 14.04
N PHE A 302 48.63 5.56 15.16
CA PHE A 302 47.76 5.17 16.28
C PHE A 302 47.04 3.81 16.22
N PHE A 303 47.80 2.73 16.03
CA PHE A 303 47.59 1.54 16.89
C PHE A 303 48.97 0.96 17.24
N PRO A 304 49.41 1.02 18.52
CA PRO A 304 50.64 0.36 18.93
C PRO A 304 50.46 -1.17 18.88
N ASN A 305 51.42 -1.81 18.23
CA ASN A 305 51.58 -3.25 18.09
C ASN A 305 51.55 -3.96 19.45
N VAL A 306 50.49 -4.74 19.73
CA VAL A 306 50.55 -5.86 20.69
C VAL A 306 49.78 -7.04 20.11
N ILE A 307 50.37 -7.75 19.15
CA ILE A 307 50.04 -9.15 18.89
C ILE A 307 51.38 -9.90 18.76
N PRO A 308 51.74 -10.79 19.69
CA PRO A 308 52.97 -11.57 19.59
C PRO A 308 52.83 -12.61 18.48
N ARG A 309 53.64 -12.49 17.43
CA ARG A 309 53.90 -13.58 16.49
C ARG A 309 54.77 -14.64 17.18
N ARG A 310 54.14 -15.70 17.67
CA ARG A 310 54.81 -16.99 17.90
C ARG A 310 54.04 -18.07 17.14
N TYR A 311 54.80 -18.90 16.43
CA TYR A 311 54.40 -20.12 15.71
C TYR A 311 53.80 -19.94 14.30
N ILE A 312 54.69 -19.75 13.32
CA ILE A 312 54.55 -20.43 12.02
C ILE A 312 55.92 -21.01 11.66
N THR A 313 56.15 -22.25 12.07
CA THR A 313 57.26 -23.09 11.61
C THR A 313 56.98 -23.57 10.19
N PHE A 314 57.89 -23.25 9.27
CA PHE A 314 58.00 -23.87 7.96
C PHE A 314 58.30 -25.37 8.12
N SER A 315 57.47 -26.25 7.54
CA SER A 315 57.93 -27.57 7.11
C SER A 315 57.82 -27.65 5.60
N LYS A 316 58.98 -27.69 4.95
CA LYS A 316 59.17 -27.96 3.54
C LYS A 316 59.58 -29.42 3.44
N SER A 317 58.81 -30.26 2.74
CA SER A 317 59.29 -31.58 2.31
C SER A 317 58.70 -31.93 0.95
N ARG A 318 59.64 -31.96 -0.02
CA ARG A 318 59.74 -32.68 -1.30
C ARG A 318 58.47 -33.12 -2.00
#